data_AF-A0A9Q8QM84-F1
#
_entry.id   AF-A0A9Q8QM84-F1
#
_cell.length_a   1.000
_cell.length_b   1.000
_cell.length_c   1.000
_cell.angle_alpha   90.00
_cell.angle_beta   90.00
_cell.angle_gamma   90.00
#
_symmetry.space_group_name_H-M   'P 1'
#
loop_
_entity.id
_entity.type
_entity.pdbx_description
1 polymer ?
#
loop_
_entity_poly.entity_id
_entity_poly.type
_entity_poly.pdbx_seq_one_letter_code
_entity_poly.pdbx_strand_id
1 'polypeptide(L)'
;MQTDSAPGQDAAPAAEDVEPIWNPTPSADQVRDIVRLFQCRICHLPYNEPITLPCGRSMCKTCLPPTHARTAITYPNNPFRVQAFACPFPDCGKEHVLDDCGVDVVLNKAARIMANEINKRQTEAANLGITTNIQLPQPETAANETALSSSEAHTAAADKKLVSGDRLVATWALASEGDLRYDVGIEFPKDDVSGETPTHPDEATAFTTETLSKVQEAMRTEMDCQVCYTILYDPLTTGCGHTFCRPCLHRVLDHSYYCPACRRRLFMSPLLHRNACPSNTIILNITEIFWKNELLHRERVIAADRLRELDNVELPLFVCTLAFPDMPTFLHIFEPRYRLMIRRVLDGNKTFGMVLPKEHTRPGEMHFFELGTLLRIVNAQFYPDGRCLIETVGVYRFRVTRFGELDGYAVGETERIVDVPLEEEEALEASEVGSDEEDSRGRSPPMEGGTRGETYGTTNGTNGSSNATTHNQRQPSSTEALSDTSHPSQESTDWVPKTATELNWMTTQELFRFATDFVQRTQEKNIPWLTERMLNIYGPPPQDPAKFPWWLASTLPVNNAEKYRLLGTSSVRDRLKICGTWILEMQKVHWSLNGCVVL
;
A
#
# COMPACT_ATOMS: atom_id res chain seq x y z
N MET A 1 -26.20 55.73 -22.83
CA MET A 1 -25.68 55.03 -24.01
C MET A 1 -24.21 54.78 -23.78
N GLN A 2 -23.86 53.59 -23.30
CA GLN A 2 -22.54 52.98 -23.40
C GLN A 2 -22.74 51.52 -23.00
N THR A 3 -22.67 50.66 -24.01
CA THR A 3 -22.83 49.21 -23.91
C THR A 3 -21.45 48.61 -23.63
N ASP A 4 -21.26 48.08 -22.44
CA ASP A 4 -20.06 47.31 -22.10
C ASP A 4 -20.06 45.99 -22.87
N SER A 5 -18.94 45.76 -23.54
CA SER A 5 -18.68 44.62 -24.40
C SER A 5 -18.21 43.45 -23.51
N ALA A 6 -18.87 42.31 -23.64
CA ALA A 6 -18.48 41.07 -22.97
C ALA A 6 -17.09 40.59 -23.44
N PRO A 7 -16.23 40.03 -22.55
CA PRO A 7 -14.99 39.40 -22.97
C PRO A 7 -15.29 38.08 -23.69
N GLY A 8 -14.59 37.87 -24.80
CA GLY A 8 -14.78 36.77 -25.73
C GLY A 8 -14.62 35.41 -25.07
N GLN A 9 -15.48 34.49 -25.51
CA GLN A 9 -15.29 33.05 -25.33
C GLN A 9 -14.06 32.65 -26.13
N ASP A 10 -12.95 32.35 -25.44
CA ASP A 10 -11.82 31.66 -26.06
C ASP A 10 -12.30 30.28 -26.52
N ALA A 11 -12.38 30.14 -27.85
CA ALA A 11 -12.63 28.86 -28.50
C ALA A 11 -11.53 27.87 -28.07
N ALA A 12 -11.93 26.69 -27.63
CA ALA A 12 -11.02 25.59 -27.36
C ALA A 12 -10.13 25.35 -28.60
N PRO A 13 -8.80 25.21 -28.45
CA PRO A 13 -7.95 24.88 -29.57
C PRO A 13 -8.37 23.52 -30.12
N ALA A 14 -8.53 23.44 -31.44
CA ALA A 14 -8.79 22.21 -32.16
C ALA A 14 -7.75 21.15 -31.75
N ALA A 15 -8.21 19.93 -31.52
CA ALA A 15 -7.34 18.78 -31.28
C ALA A 15 -6.39 18.65 -32.48
N GLU A 16 -5.14 19.08 -32.31
CA GLU A 16 -4.06 18.65 -33.19
C GLU A 16 -3.85 17.16 -32.92
N ASP A 17 -4.41 16.32 -33.79
CA ASP A 17 -4.14 14.89 -33.86
C ASP A 17 -2.68 14.69 -34.26
N VAL A 18 -1.77 14.79 -33.29
CA VAL A 18 -0.35 14.49 -33.46
C VAL A 18 -0.18 12.97 -33.48
N GLU A 19 0.54 12.46 -34.50
CA GLU A 19 0.78 11.04 -34.77
C GLU A 19 1.32 10.26 -33.54
N PRO A 20 1.08 8.94 -33.45
CA PRO A 20 1.61 8.07 -32.40
C PRO A 20 3.13 8.18 -32.22
N ILE A 21 3.67 7.85 -31.03
CA ILE A 21 5.13 7.94 -30.76
C ILE A 21 5.93 7.01 -31.68
N TRP A 22 5.36 5.85 -32.02
CA TRP A 22 5.91 5.05 -33.09
C TRP A 22 5.66 5.83 -34.39
N ASN A 23 6.75 6.35 -34.98
CA ASN A 23 6.72 6.91 -36.32
C ASN A 23 5.97 5.93 -37.25
N PRO A 24 5.40 6.39 -38.37
CA PRO A 24 4.82 5.50 -39.40
C PRO A 24 5.81 4.43 -39.90
N THR A 25 7.09 4.49 -39.49
CA THR A 25 8.10 3.46 -39.63
C THR A 25 8.87 3.28 -38.30
N PRO A 26 8.50 2.32 -37.42
CA PRO A 26 9.24 2.13 -36.16
C PRO A 26 10.65 1.57 -36.41
N SER A 27 11.64 2.10 -35.67
CA SER A 27 13.02 1.60 -35.67
C SER A 27 13.11 0.19 -35.07
N ALA A 28 14.26 -0.47 -35.24
CA ALA A 28 14.48 -1.79 -34.64
C ALA A 28 14.30 -1.79 -33.12
N ASP A 29 14.86 -0.77 -32.47
CA ASP A 29 14.74 -0.57 -31.03
C ASP A 29 13.28 -0.31 -30.62
N GLN A 30 12.54 0.50 -31.38
CA GLN A 30 11.12 0.75 -31.10
C GLN A 30 10.28 -0.52 -31.19
N VAL A 31 10.47 -1.34 -32.24
CA VAL A 31 9.78 -2.64 -32.36
C VAL A 31 10.12 -3.54 -31.18
N ARG A 32 11.41 -3.60 -30.81
CA ARG A 32 11.86 -4.42 -29.68
C ARG A 32 11.25 -3.96 -28.38
N ASP A 33 11.25 -2.66 -28.12
CA ASP A 33 10.73 -2.06 -26.89
C ASP A 33 9.23 -2.27 -26.75
N ILE A 34 8.46 -2.21 -27.86
CA ILE A 34 7.04 -2.56 -27.88
C ILE A 34 6.84 -4.02 -27.46
N VAL A 35 7.63 -4.97 -28.00
CA VAL A 35 7.56 -6.38 -27.58
C VAL A 35 7.94 -6.54 -26.10
N ARG A 36 8.93 -5.77 -25.59
CA ARG A 36 9.32 -5.80 -24.17
C ARG A 36 8.18 -5.38 -23.22
N LEU A 37 7.25 -4.54 -23.66
CA LEU A 37 6.08 -4.17 -22.83
C LEU A 37 5.22 -5.37 -22.47
N PHE A 38 5.22 -6.40 -23.30
CA PHE A 38 4.37 -7.58 -23.13
C PHE A 38 5.17 -8.84 -22.77
N GLN A 39 6.47 -8.70 -22.51
CA GLN A 39 7.39 -9.81 -22.23
C GLN A 39 7.82 -9.79 -20.77
N CYS A 40 7.78 -10.96 -20.12
CA CYS A 40 8.24 -11.12 -18.75
C CYS A 40 9.76 -11.07 -18.66
N ARG A 41 10.30 -10.30 -17.70
CA ARG A 41 11.76 -10.23 -17.46
C ARG A 41 12.37 -11.52 -16.90
N ILE A 42 11.55 -12.39 -16.29
CA ILE A 42 12.02 -13.59 -15.59
C ILE A 42 11.99 -14.82 -16.52
N CYS A 43 10.83 -15.17 -17.08
CA CYS A 43 10.75 -16.30 -18.02
C CYS A 43 11.08 -15.92 -19.48
N HIS A 44 11.24 -14.63 -19.79
CA HIS A 44 11.47 -14.12 -21.15
C HIS A 44 10.35 -14.40 -22.16
N LEU A 45 9.23 -14.98 -21.76
CA LEU A 45 8.08 -15.22 -22.62
C LEU A 45 7.06 -14.07 -22.53
N PRO A 46 6.15 -13.93 -23.50
CA PRO A 46 4.99 -13.06 -23.36
C PRO A 46 4.24 -13.33 -22.05
N TYR A 47 3.70 -12.27 -21.44
CA TYR A 47 3.02 -12.38 -20.15
C TYR A 47 1.88 -13.40 -20.19
N ASN A 48 1.92 -14.33 -19.24
CA ASN A 48 0.83 -15.26 -18.94
C ASN A 48 0.49 -15.15 -17.46
N GLU A 49 -0.75 -14.77 -17.16
CA GLU A 49 -1.19 -14.39 -15.81
C GLU A 49 -0.19 -13.46 -15.09
N PRO A 50 0.13 -12.28 -15.64
CA PRO A 50 1.06 -11.36 -15.03
C PRO A 50 0.54 -10.88 -13.67
N ILE A 51 1.46 -10.70 -12.74
CA ILE A 51 1.28 -10.09 -11.43
C ILE A 51 2.11 -8.83 -11.41
N THR A 52 1.52 -7.72 -10.98
CA THR A 52 2.25 -6.48 -10.69
C THR A 52 2.50 -6.41 -9.19
N LEU A 53 3.78 -6.40 -8.81
CA LEU A 53 4.22 -6.35 -7.43
C LEU A 53 3.98 -4.97 -6.80
N PRO A 54 3.94 -4.86 -5.46
CA PRO A 54 3.87 -3.57 -4.75
C PRO A 54 4.96 -2.58 -5.16
N CYS A 55 6.11 -3.05 -5.67
CA CYS A 55 7.18 -2.21 -6.20
C CYS A 55 6.95 -1.67 -7.63
N GLY A 56 5.78 -1.94 -8.25
CA GLY A 56 5.39 -1.43 -9.56
C GLY A 56 5.98 -2.20 -10.76
N ARG A 57 6.69 -3.31 -10.50
CA ARG A 57 7.25 -4.20 -11.53
C ARG A 57 6.36 -5.42 -11.73
N SER A 58 6.29 -5.93 -12.95
CA SER A 58 5.42 -7.06 -13.31
C SER A 58 6.21 -8.31 -13.71
N MET A 59 5.69 -9.48 -13.37
CA MET A 59 6.21 -10.80 -13.79
C MET A 59 5.07 -11.80 -13.98
N CYS A 60 5.28 -12.93 -14.66
CA CYS A 60 4.28 -13.99 -14.71
C CYS A 60 4.11 -14.64 -13.33
N LYS A 61 2.90 -15.10 -13.00
CA LYS A 61 2.62 -15.82 -11.75
C LYS A 61 3.48 -17.06 -11.55
N THR A 62 3.81 -17.77 -12.63
CA THR A 62 4.71 -18.94 -12.61
C THR A 62 6.17 -18.59 -12.32
N CYS A 63 6.53 -17.31 -12.39
CA CYS A 63 7.86 -16.80 -12.09
C CYS A 63 8.02 -16.34 -10.63
N LEU A 64 6.97 -16.51 -9.80
CA LEU A 64 7.05 -16.19 -8.38
C LEU A 64 8.16 -17.03 -7.72
N PRO A 65 9.08 -16.40 -6.97
CA PRO A 65 10.07 -17.12 -6.17
C PRO A 65 9.42 -17.99 -5.09
N PRO A 66 10.18 -18.94 -4.51
CA PRO A 66 9.73 -19.68 -3.34
C PRO A 66 9.32 -18.73 -2.20
N THR A 67 8.16 -18.98 -1.59
CA THR A 67 7.68 -18.20 -0.45
C THR A 67 8.20 -18.78 0.86
N HIS A 68 8.29 -17.91 1.87
CA HIS A 68 8.59 -18.28 3.25
C HIS A 68 7.56 -17.68 4.20
N ALA A 69 7.39 -18.30 5.37
CA ALA A 69 6.56 -17.77 6.43
C ALA A 69 7.31 -16.65 7.15
N ARG A 70 6.65 -15.51 7.34
CA ARG A 70 7.18 -14.41 8.17
C ARG A 70 6.89 -14.71 9.63
N THR A 71 7.89 -14.56 10.49
CA THR A 71 7.75 -14.71 11.95
C THR A 71 7.58 -13.33 12.61
N ALA A 72 7.07 -13.30 13.84
CA ALA A 72 6.96 -12.09 14.67
C ALA A 72 6.10 -10.93 14.09
N ILE A 73 5.13 -11.23 13.22
CA ILE A 73 4.15 -10.25 12.70
C ILE A 73 2.74 -10.73 13.04
N THR A 74 2.01 -9.94 13.81
CA THR A 74 0.63 -10.27 14.23
C THR A 74 -0.41 -9.25 13.76
N TYR A 75 0.04 -8.13 13.19
CA TYR A 75 -0.82 -7.11 12.61
C TYR A 75 -0.48 -6.82 11.13
N PRO A 76 -1.48 -6.82 10.22
CA PRO A 76 -2.89 -7.07 10.51
C PRO A 76 -3.10 -8.56 10.80
N ASN A 77 -4.08 -8.89 11.64
CA ASN A 77 -4.43 -10.28 11.92
C ASN A 77 -5.14 -10.90 10.71
N ASN A 78 -4.36 -11.28 9.70
CA ASN A 78 -4.83 -11.90 8.47
C ASN A 78 -3.94 -13.11 8.14
N PRO A 79 -4.47 -14.36 8.22
CA PRO A 79 -3.69 -15.56 7.95
C PRO A 79 -3.14 -15.64 6.52
N PHE A 80 -3.72 -14.89 5.57
CA PHE A 80 -3.25 -14.84 4.18
C PHE A 80 -2.00 -13.97 4.00
N ARG A 81 -1.65 -13.09 4.96
CA ARG A 81 -0.45 -12.22 4.87
C ARG A 81 0.80 -12.81 5.55
N VAL A 82 0.77 -14.09 5.90
CA VAL A 82 1.89 -14.80 6.56
C VAL A 82 2.99 -15.20 5.56
N GLN A 83 2.65 -15.41 4.29
CA GLN A 83 3.62 -15.83 3.26
C GLN A 83 4.18 -14.61 2.51
N ALA A 84 5.51 -14.54 2.41
CA ALA A 84 6.22 -13.54 1.63
C ALA A 84 7.36 -14.15 0.80
N PHE A 85 7.94 -13.35 -0.08
CA PHE A 85 9.10 -13.70 -0.87
C PHE A 85 9.97 -12.46 -1.11
N ALA A 86 11.27 -12.69 -1.31
CA ALA A 86 12.19 -11.63 -1.71
C ALA A 86 11.92 -11.23 -3.16
N CYS A 87 11.83 -9.92 -3.42
CA CYS A 87 11.61 -9.42 -4.77
C CYS A 87 12.77 -9.86 -5.69
N PRO A 88 12.51 -10.52 -6.84
CA PRO A 88 13.57 -10.99 -7.74
C PRO A 88 14.19 -9.85 -8.57
N PHE A 89 13.74 -8.62 -8.38
CA PHE A 89 14.24 -7.44 -9.07
C PHE A 89 15.33 -6.74 -8.24
N PRO A 90 16.59 -6.67 -8.74
CA PRO A 90 17.73 -6.17 -7.95
C PRO A 90 17.55 -4.76 -7.39
N ASP A 91 16.97 -3.84 -8.16
CA ASP A 91 16.80 -2.45 -7.71
C ASP A 91 15.63 -2.25 -6.74
N CYS A 92 14.89 -3.30 -6.38
CA CYS A 92 13.85 -3.23 -5.37
C CYS A 92 14.39 -3.52 -3.96
N GLY A 93 15.06 -4.67 -3.77
CA GLY A 93 15.61 -5.10 -2.48
C GLY A 93 14.60 -5.30 -1.33
N LYS A 94 13.29 -5.31 -1.62
CA LYS A 94 12.22 -5.48 -0.62
C LYS A 94 11.65 -6.90 -0.62
N GLU A 95 10.97 -7.25 0.46
CA GLU A 95 10.10 -8.43 0.50
C GLU A 95 8.66 -8.06 0.17
N HIS A 96 7.93 -8.99 -0.45
CA HIS A 96 6.53 -8.79 -0.84
C HIS A 96 5.64 -9.88 -0.27
N VAL A 97 4.47 -9.48 0.21
CA VAL A 97 3.43 -10.38 0.70
C VAL A 97 2.69 -11.00 -0.48
N LEU A 98 2.50 -12.31 -0.45
CA LEU A 98 1.87 -13.06 -1.54
C LEU A 98 0.42 -12.61 -1.80
N ASP A 99 -0.35 -12.28 -0.76
CA ASP A 99 -1.76 -11.85 -0.88
C ASP A 99 -1.92 -10.47 -1.54
N ASP A 100 -0.86 -9.65 -1.55
CA ASP A 100 -0.82 -8.37 -2.26
C ASP A 100 -0.35 -8.51 -3.71
N CYS A 101 -0.17 -9.75 -4.20
CA CYS A 101 0.35 -10.07 -5.52
C CYS A 101 -0.74 -10.72 -6.40
N GLY A 102 -1.91 -10.08 -6.49
CA GLY A 102 -2.99 -10.50 -7.39
C GLY A 102 -2.61 -10.40 -8.88
N VAL A 103 -3.22 -11.24 -9.71
CA VAL A 103 -3.07 -11.19 -11.17
C VAL A 103 -3.55 -9.82 -11.67
N ASP A 104 -2.68 -9.10 -12.38
CA ASP A 104 -2.96 -7.79 -12.94
C ASP A 104 -3.99 -7.91 -14.07
N VAL A 105 -5.20 -7.43 -13.81
CA VAL A 105 -6.33 -7.56 -14.72
C VAL A 105 -6.09 -6.79 -16.01
N VAL A 106 -5.55 -5.58 -15.93
CA VAL A 106 -5.34 -4.72 -17.11
C VAL A 106 -4.19 -5.26 -17.95
N LEU A 107 -3.06 -5.57 -17.32
CA LEU A 107 -1.90 -6.09 -18.04
C LEU A 107 -2.17 -7.47 -18.66
N ASN A 108 -2.89 -8.36 -17.96
CA ASN A 108 -3.27 -9.66 -18.49
C ASN A 108 -4.14 -9.53 -19.75
N LYS A 109 -5.15 -8.66 -19.71
CA LYS A 109 -6.00 -8.42 -20.89
C LYS A 109 -5.22 -7.76 -22.02
N ALA A 110 -4.37 -6.77 -21.73
CA ALA A 110 -3.51 -6.12 -22.72
C ALA A 110 -2.58 -7.12 -23.42
N ALA A 111 -1.91 -7.99 -22.66
CA ALA A 111 -1.07 -9.06 -23.21
C ALA A 111 -1.84 -10.03 -24.10
N ARG A 112 -3.07 -10.41 -23.71
CA ARG A 112 -3.94 -11.27 -24.52
C ARG A 112 -4.40 -10.59 -25.81
N ILE A 113 -4.73 -9.30 -25.76
CA ILE A 113 -5.14 -8.53 -26.94
C ILE A 113 -3.98 -8.45 -27.93
N MET A 114 -2.78 -8.10 -27.46
CA MET A 114 -1.56 -8.06 -28.27
C MET A 114 -1.28 -9.42 -28.93
N ALA A 115 -1.29 -10.51 -28.16
CA ALA A 115 -1.07 -11.86 -28.68
C ALA A 115 -2.11 -12.26 -29.74
N ASN A 116 -3.40 -12.00 -29.48
CA ASN A 116 -4.48 -12.33 -30.39
C ASN A 116 -4.37 -11.56 -31.71
N GLU A 117 -4.06 -10.27 -31.66
CA GLU A 117 -3.96 -9.45 -32.86
C GLU A 117 -2.73 -9.84 -33.69
N ILE A 118 -1.59 -10.09 -33.05
CA ILE A 118 -0.39 -10.58 -33.74
C ILE A 118 -0.64 -11.94 -34.40
N ASN A 119 -1.34 -12.87 -33.75
CA ASN A 119 -1.65 -14.18 -34.35
C ASN A 119 -2.52 -14.07 -35.63
N LYS A 120 -3.49 -13.14 -35.64
CA LYS A 120 -4.26 -12.85 -36.87
C LYS A 120 -3.35 -12.31 -37.97
N ARG A 121 -2.50 -11.35 -37.62
CA ARG A 121 -1.56 -10.71 -38.55
C ARG A 121 -0.49 -11.66 -39.06
N GLN A 122 -0.06 -12.64 -38.26
CA GLN A 122 0.84 -13.70 -38.69
C GLN A 122 0.21 -14.57 -39.78
N THR A 123 -1.09 -14.90 -39.63
CA THR A 123 -1.82 -15.66 -40.66
C THR A 123 -1.96 -14.86 -41.96
N GLU A 124 -2.27 -13.56 -41.84
CA GLU A 124 -2.34 -12.65 -43.00
C GLU A 124 -0.98 -12.47 -43.70
N ALA A 125 0.09 -12.32 -42.92
CA ALA A 125 1.45 -12.21 -43.43
C ALA A 125 1.89 -13.48 -44.16
N ALA A 126 1.56 -14.66 -43.63
CA ALA A 126 1.83 -15.93 -44.30
C ALA A 126 1.11 -16.05 -45.65
N ASN A 127 -0.16 -15.59 -45.73
CA ASN A 127 -0.92 -15.58 -46.98
C ASN A 127 -0.35 -14.60 -48.02
N LEU A 128 0.21 -13.49 -47.56
CA LEU A 128 0.83 -12.45 -48.39
C LEU A 128 2.31 -12.73 -48.69
N GLY A 129 2.91 -13.79 -48.13
CA GLY A 129 4.32 -14.12 -48.29
C GLY A 129 5.28 -13.11 -47.64
N ILE A 130 4.82 -12.37 -46.62
CA ILE A 130 5.65 -11.37 -45.92
C ILE A 130 6.61 -12.11 -44.98
N THR A 131 7.91 -11.84 -45.13
CA THR A 131 8.96 -12.41 -44.29
C THR A 131 9.99 -11.35 -43.92
N THR A 132 10.54 -11.45 -42.71
CA THR A 132 11.55 -10.53 -42.20
C THR A 132 12.82 -11.27 -41.79
N ASN A 133 13.97 -10.75 -42.21
CA ASN A 133 15.27 -11.18 -41.70
C ASN A 133 15.58 -10.50 -40.37
N ILE A 134 15.76 -11.30 -39.32
CA ILE A 134 16.15 -10.83 -37.99
C ILE A 134 17.55 -11.34 -37.66
N GLN A 135 18.39 -10.43 -37.15
CA GLN A 135 19.69 -10.76 -36.61
C GLN A 135 19.73 -10.42 -35.12
N LEU A 136 20.19 -11.37 -34.31
CA LEU A 136 20.43 -11.14 -32.88
C LEU A 136 21.88 -10.65 -32.69
N PRO A 137 22.12 -9.58 -31.92
CA PRO A 137 23.47 -9.17 -31.56
C PRO A 137 24.19 -10.30 -30.83
N GLN A 138 25.42 -10.64 -31.23
CA GLN A 138 26.22 -11.61 -30.49
C GLN A 138 26.62 -11.01 -29.13
N PRO A 139 26.65 -11.82 -28.05
CA PRO A 139 27.22 -11.35 -26.80
C PRO A 139 28.69 -11.00 -27.03
N GLU A 140 29.09 -9.76 -26.77
CA GLU A 140 30.50 -9.38 -26.75
C GLU A 140 31.19 -10.24 -25.68
N THR A 141 31.89 -11.30 -26.10
CA THR A 141 32.82 -12.00 -25.22
C THR A 141 33.81 -10.96 -24.74
N ALA A 142 33.81 -10.71 -23.43
CA ALA A 142 34.74 -9.80 -22.77
C ALA A 142 36.15 -10.00 -23.32
N ALA A 143 36.62 -9.02 -24.08
CA ALA A 143 38.01 -8.93 -24.47
C ALA A 143 38.82 -8.60 -23.22
N ASN A 144 39.32 -9.63 -22.52
CA ASN A 144 40.57 -9.53 -21.78
C ASN A 144 41.26 -10.90 -21.63
N GLU A 145 42.36 -11.01 -22.36
CA GLU A 145 43.59 -11.74 -22.06
C GLU A 145 43.54 -13.26 -21.82
N THR A 146 43.89 -14.05 -22.84
CA THR A 146 45.25 -14.62 -22.94
C THR A 146 45.49 -15.23 -24.32
N ALA A 147 46.54 -14.77 -25.00
CA ALA A 147 46.99 -15.35 -26.24
C ALA A 147 47.70 -16.69 -26.00
N LEU A 148 47.29 -17.76 -26.70
CA LEU A 148 48.20 -18.80 -27.21
C LEU A 148 47.52 -19.69 -28.25
N SER A 149 48.05 -19.58 -29.47
CA SER A 149 48.02 -20.47 -30.64
C SER A 149 47.11 -21.72 -30.64
N SER A 150 46.19 -21.78 -31.60
CA SER A 150 46.26 -22.73 -32.73
C SER A 150 45.10 -22.47 -33.70
N SER A 151 45.38 -22.67 -34.99
CA SER A 151 44.50 -22.44 -36.12
C SER A 151 43.18 -23.23 -36.05
N GLU A 152 42.07 -22.52 -35.97
CA GLU A 152 40.76 -22.88 -36.54
C GLU A 152 39.82 -21.67 -36.33
N ALA A 153 39.94 -20.68 -37.23
CA ALA A 153 39.01 -19.56 -37.28
C ALA A 153 37.69 -20.04 -37.90
N HIS A 154 36.84 -20.67 -37.09
CA HIS A 154 35.41 -20.70 -37.36
C HIS A 154 34.85 -19.32 -37.02
N THR A 155 34.75 -18.47 -38.03
CA THR A 155 33.90 -17.27 -37.98
C THR A 155 32.47 -17.72 -37.66
N ALA A 156 32.05 -17.61 -36.41
CA ALA A 156 30.65 -17.79 -36.02
C ALA A 156 29.84 -16.65 -36.66
N ALA A 157 29.29 -16.91 -37.84
CA ALA A 157 28.37 -15.99 -38.50
C ALA A 157 27.21 -15.70 -37.53
N ALA A 158 26.85 -14.42 -37.39
CA ALA A 158 25.63 -14.07 -36.67
C ALA A 158 24.45 -14.82 -37.32
N ASP A 159 23.75 -15.65 -36.54
CA ASP A 159 22.62 -16.46 -37.02
C ASP A 159 21.51 -15.54 -37.52
N LYS A 160 21.47 -15.34 -38.85
CA LYS A 160 20.37 -14.65 -39.52
C LYS A 160 19.19 -15.62 -39.58
N LYS A 161 18.07 -15.27 -38.94
CA LYS A 161 16.84 -16.07 -38.98
C LYS A 161 15.83 -15.38 -39.89
N LEU A 162 15.40 -16.08 -40.94
CA LEU A 162 14.27 -15.67 -41.77
C LEU A 162 12.98 -16.11 -41.07
N VAL A 163 12.12 -15.16 -40.71
CA VAL A 163 10.90 -15.41 -39.94
C VAL A 163 9.70 -14.89 -40.73
N SER A 164 8.59 -15.64 -40.71
CA SER A 164 7.33 -15.20 -41.33
C SER A 164 6.70 -14.06 -40.53
N GLY A 165 6.24 -13.02 -41.23
CA GLY A 165 5.74 -11.80 -40.61
C GLY A 165 6.56 -10.56 -40.99
N ASP A 166 5.97 -9.40 -40.74
CA ASP A 166 6.66 -8.12 -40.72
C ASP A 166 7.59 -8.02 -39.49
N ARG A 167 8.24 -6.86 -39.31
CA ARG A 167 9.20 -6.65 -38.21
C ARG A 167 8.61 -6.95 -36.84
N LEU A 168 7.37 -6.54 -36.58
CA LEU A 168 6.72 -6.74 -35.29
C LEU A 168 6.28 -8.19 -35.07
N VAL A 169 5.58 -8.80 -36.03
CA VAL A 169 5.13 -10.19 -35.95
C VAL A 169 6.33 -11.12 -35.82
N ALA A 170 7.38 -10.92 -36.62
CA ALA A 170 8.57 -11.74 -36.58
C ALA A 170 9.31 -11.63 -35.23
N THR A 171 9.45 -10.41 -34.69
CA THR A 171 10.05 -10.20 -33.36
C THR A 171 9.23 -10.85 -32.25
N TRP A 172 7.89 -10.74 -32.32
CA TRP A 172 6.98 -11.37 -31.37
C TRP A 172 7.04 -12.90 -31.43
N ALA A 173 7.13 -13.49 -32.63
CA ALA A 173 7.24 -14.92 -32.81
C ALA A 173 8.48 -15.47 -32.10
N LEU A 174 9.64 -14.83 -32.27
CA LEU A 174 10.87 -15.21 -31.56
C LEU A 174 10.72 -15.11 -30.03
N ALA A 175 10.07 -14.07 -29.53
CA ALA A 175 9.82 -13.93 -28.10
C ALA A 175 8.85 -15.03 -27.59
N SER A 176 7.85 -15.39 -28.38
CA SER A 176 6.83 -16.39 -28.02
C SER A 176 7.37 -17.81 -28.04
N GLU A 177 8.30 -18.12 -28.94
CA GLU A 177 9.00 -19.40 -29.05
C GLU A 177 10.09 -19.57 -27.98
N GLY A 178 10.48 -18.49 -27.30
CA GLY A 178 11.55 -18.48 -26.30
C GLY A 178 12.95 -18.24 -26.88
N ASP A 179 13.03 -17.94 -28.18
CA ASP A 179 14.29 -17.68 -28.90
C ASP A 179 14.82 -16.25 -28.71
N LEU A 180 14.01 -15.33 -28.16
CA LEU A 180 14.40 -13.94 -27.91
C LEU A 180 14.26 -13.57 -26.42
N ARG A 181 15.39 -13.49 -25.70
CA ARG A 181 15.41 -13.08 -24.30
C ARG A 181 15.06 -11.60 -24.10
N TYR A 182 14.59 -11.23 -22.91
CA TYR A 182 14.17 -9.86 -22.59
C TYR A 182 15.30 -8.82 -22.77
N ASP A 183 16.51 -9.16 -22.33
CA ASP A 183 17.71 -8.33 -22.34
C ASP A 183 18.36 -8.19 -23.71
N VAL A 184 18.04 -9.08 -24.66
CA VAL A 184 18.64 -9.11 -26.00
C VAL A 184 17.94 -8.10 -26.93
N GLY A 185 18.74 -7.33 -27.69
CA GLY A 185 18.29 -6.42 -28.75
C GLY A 185 18.04 -7.14 -30.08
N ILE A 186 17.66 -6.40 -31.13
CA ILE A 186 17.48 -6.95 -32.47
C ILE A 186 18.02 -5.99 -33.52
N GLU A 187 18.45 -6.53 -34.65
CA GLU A 187 18.82 -5.78 -35.84
C GLU A 187 18.07 -6.33 -37.06
N PHE A 188 17.68 -5.43 -37.96
CA PHE A 188 17.08 -5.77 -39.26
C PHE A 188 18.09 -5.44 -40.37
N PRO A 189 18.81 -6.43 -40.91
CA PRO A 189 19.82 -6.20 -41.96
C PRO A 189 19.20 -5.59 -43.21
N LYS A 190 19.92 -4.69 -43.89
CA LYS A 190 19.43 -3.95 -45.05
C LYS A 190 19.75 -4.58 -46.41
N ASP A 191 20.54 -5.66 -46.48
CA ASP A 191 21.19 -6.07 -47.75
C ASP A 191 20.76 -7.42 -48.36
N ASP A 192 20.47 -7.32 -49.67
CA ASP A 192 20.23 -8.31 -50.72
C ASP A 192 21.42 -9.28 -50.97
N VAL A 193 21.53 -10.42 -50.28
CA VAL A 193 22.56 -11.45 -50.65
C VAL A 193 22.08 -12.90 -50.57
N SER A 194 20.77 -13.18 -50.57
CA SER A 194 20.25 -14.53 -50.84
C SER A 194 19.04 -14.41 -51.75
N GLY A 195 19.03 -15.15 -52.87
CA GLY A 195 18.08 -15.04 -53.98
C GLY A 195 16.61 -15.38 -53.67
N GLU A 196 16.15 -15.19 -52.44
CA GLU A 196 14.74 -15.11 -52.05
C GLU A 196 14.46 -13.65 -51.69
N THR A 197 13.85 -12.92 -52.62
CA THR A 197 13.58 -11.48 -52.48
C THR A 197 12.65 -11.22 -51.29
N PRO A 198 13.09 -10.50 -50.24
CA PRO A 198 12.21 -10.00 -49.20
C PRO A 198 11.14 -9.08 -49.81
N THR A 199 9.95 -9.05 -49.21
CA THR A 199 8.92 -8.03 -49.50
C THR A 199 9.52 -6.62 -49.43
N HIS A 200 9.14 -5.72 -50.34
CA HIS A 200 9.70 -4.37 -50.47
C HIS A 200 9.71 -3.66 -49.10
N PRO A 201 10.77 -2.94 -48.71
CA PRO A 201 10.89 -2.33 -47.38
C PRO A 201 9.69 -1.46 -46.96
N ASP A 202 9.01 -0.87 -47.94
CA ASP A 202 7.84 -0.01 -47.74
C ASP A 202 6.56 -0.81 -47.41
N GLU A 203 6.39 -2.02 -47.95
CA GLU A 203 5.22 -2.88 -47.71
C GLU A 203 5.26 -3.52 -46.31
N ALA A 204 6.42 -4.01 -45.89
CA ALA A 204 6.62 -4.55 -44.54
C ALA A 204 6.45 -3.45 -43.46
N THR A 205 6.86 -2.23 -43.78
CA THR A 205 6.70 -1.05 -42.90
C THR A 205 5.23 -0.65 -42.73
N ALA A 206 4.48 -0.56 -43.84
CA ALA A 206 3.06 -0.26 -43.80
C ALA A 206 2.27 -1.32 -42.99
N PHE A 207 2.65 -2.59 -43.14
CA PHE A 207 2.05 -3.70 -42.42
C PHE A 207 2.27 -3.61 -40.89
N THR A 208 3.45 -3.16 -40.46
CA THR A 208 3.75 -2.92 -39.04
C THR A 208 2.89 -1.82 -38.46
N THR A 209 2.80 -0.69 -39.16
CA THR A 209 1.99 0.46 -38.74
C THR A 209 0.51 0.09 -38.65
N GLU A 210 -0.02 -0.66 -39.62
CA GLU A 210 -1.39 -1.19 -39.56
C GLU A 210 -1.60 -2.13 -38.36
N THR A 211 -0.65 -3.04 -38.10
CA THR A 211 -0.72 -3.96 -36.97
C THR A 211 -0.76 -3.21 -35.63
N LEU A 212 0.12 -2.21 -35.45
CA LEU A 212 0.13 -1.37 -34.25
C LEU A 212 -1.16 -0.58 -34.08
N SER A 213 -1.74 -0.09 -35.16
CA SER A 213 -3.02 0.64 -35.15
C SER A 213 -4.17 -0.27 -34.70
N LYS A 214 -4.23 -1.52 -35.20
CA LYS A 214 -5.23 -2.52 -34.77
C LYS A 214 -5.08 -2.89 -33.29
N VAL A 215 -3.84 -3.06 -32.82
CA VAL A 215 -3.54 -3.31 -31.41
C VAL A 215 -3.99 -2.13 -30.54
N GLN A 216 -3.67 -0.91 -30.96
CA GLN A 216 -4.07 0.31 -30.25
C GLN A 216 -5.59 0.41 -30.12
N GLU A 217 -6.34 0.23 -31.22
CA GLU A 217 -7.80 0.28 -31.21
C GLU A 217 -8.40 -0.81 -30.29
N ALA A 218 -7.93 -2.04 -30.41
CA ALA A 218 -8.44 -3.17 -29.62
C ALA A 218 -8.13 -3.04 -28.11
N MET A 219 -7.03 -2.38 -27.75
CA MET A 219 -6.55 -2.28 -26.37
C MET A 219 -7.11 -1.07 -25.61
N ARG A 220 -7.66 -0.07 -26.30
CA ARG A 220 -8.09 1.21 -25.72
C ARG A 220 -8.98 1.06 -24.49
N THR A 221 -10.06 0.29 -24.59
CA THR A 221 -11.06 0.16 -23.52
C THR A 221 -10.51 -0.46 -22.23
N GLU A 222 -9.42 -1.23 -22.34
CA GLU A 222 -8.76 -1.85 -21.19
C GLU A 222 -7.78 -0.89 -20.48
N MET A 223 -7.40 0.21 -21.14
CA MET A 223 -6.50 1.23 -20.60
C MET A 223 -7.24 2.39 -19.93
N ASP A 224 -8.57 2.36 -19.89
CA ASP A 224 -9.37 3.36 -19.19
C ASP A 224 -9.57 3.01 -17.70
N CYS A 225 -9.43 4.02 -16.85
CA CYS A 225 -9.64 3.90 -15.42
C CYS A 225 -11.11 3.65 -15.09
N GLN A 226 -11.40 2.63 -14.27
CA GLN A 226 -12.77 2.28 -13.88
C GLN A 226 -13.46 3.27 -12.92
N VAL A 227 -12.77 4.34 -12.49
CA VAL A 227 -13.33 5.39 -11.63
C VAL A 227 -13.69 6.64 -12.42
N CYS A 228 -12.80 7.10 -13.30
CA CYS A 228 -13.01 8.32 -14.09
C CYS A 228 -13.31 8.06 -15.56
N TYR A 229 -13.26 6.81 -16.01
CA TYR A 229 -13.56 6.37 -17.39
C TYR A 229 -12.71 7.08 -18.46
N THR A 230 -11.46 7.36 -18.13
CA THR A 230 -10.47 7.98 -19.04
C THR A 230 -9.12 7.28 -18.90
N ILE A 231 -8.25 7.45 -19.91
CA ILE A 231 -6.95 6.76 -20.04
C ILE A 231 -6.12 6.82 -18.76
N LEU A 232 -5.67 5.68 -18.24
CA LEU A 232 -4.98 5.57 -16.97
C LEU A 232 -3.80 6.58 -16.86
N TYR A 233 -3.86 7.48 -15.87
CA TYR A 233 -2.77 8.39 -15.52
C TYR A 233 -2.18 8.00 -14.17
N ASP A 234 -0.86 7.86 -14.13
CA ASP A 234 -0.15 7.37 -12.95
C ASP A 234 -0.80 6.07 -12.42
N PRO A 235 -0.77 5.00 -13.23
CA PRO A 235 -1.50 3.77 -12.96
C PRO A 235 -0.96 3.09 -11.71
N LEU A 236 -1.83 2.75 -10.77
CA LEU A 236 -1.49 2.01 -9.57
C LEU A 236 -2.31 0.73 -9.53
N THR A 237 -1.61 -0.40 -9.53
CA THR A 237 -2.20 -1.73 -9.38
C THR A 237 -2.29 -2.08 -7.90
N THR A 238 -3.51 -2.32 -7.44
CA THR A 238 -3.80 -2.73 -6.06
C THR A 238 -3.47 -4.19 -5.84
N GLY A 239 -3.31 -4.64 -4.58
CA GLY A 239 -2.98 -6.04 -4.27
C GLY A 239 -4.00 -7.07 -4.76
N CYS A 240 -5.22 -6.65 -5.07
CA CYS A 240 -6.24 -7.48 -5.70
C CYS A 240 -6.11 -7.61 -7.23
N GLY A 241 -5.14 -6.95 -7.86
CA GLY A 241 -4.87 -6.99 -9.31
C GLY A 241 -5.58 -5.93 -10.15
N HIS A 242 -6.39 -5.04 -9.55
CA HIS A 242 -7.08 -3.96 -10.28
C HIS A 242 -6.24 -2.68 -10.31
N THR A 243 -6.23 -2.01 -11.47
CA THR A 243 -5.43 -0.81 -11.73
C THR A 243 -6.32 0.44 -11.84
N PHE A 244 -5.91 1.52 -11.17
CA PHE A 244 -6.61 2.81 -11.18
C PHE A 244 -5.62 3.96 -11.34
N CYS A 245 -6.10 5.15 -11.69
CA CYS A 245 -5.27 6.35 -11.58
C CYS A 245 -5.00 6.68 -10.12
N ARG A 246 -3.76 7.03 -9.76
CA ARG A 246 -3.42 7.43 -8.39
C ARG A 246 -4.37 8.51 -7.82
N PRO A 247 -4.70 9.61 -8.53
CA PRO A 247 -5.62 10.61 -8.00
C PRO A 247 -7.04 10.07 -7.75
N CYS A 248 -7.51 9.17 -8.61
CA CYS A 248 -8.82 8.54 -8.46
C CYS A 248 -8.86 7.62 -7.24
N LEU A 249 -7.84 6.79 -7.06
CA LEU A 249 -7.76 5.89 -5.93
C LEU A 249 -7.57 6.67 -4.61
N HIS A 250 -6.75 7.71 -4.59
CA HIS A 250 -6.57 8.60 -3.44
C HIS A 250 -7.92 9.13 -2.93
N ARG A 251 -8.75 9.65 -3.85
CA ARG A 251 -10.10 10.17 -3.52
C ARG A 251 -11.04 9.09 -2.97
N VAL A 252 -10.92 7.85 -3.42
CA VAL A 252 -11.69 6.72 -2.86
C VAL A 252 -11.20 6.39 -1.45
N LEU A 253 -9.88 6.35 -1.25
CA LEU A 253 -9.26 6.03 0.03
C LEU A 253 -9.51 7.08 1.13
N ASP A 254 -9.98 8.27 0.77
CA ASP A 254 -10.43 9.28 1.74
C ASP A 254 -11.67 8.86 2.54
N HIS A 255 -12.45 7.88 2.05
CA HIS A 255 -13.71 7.48 2.68
C HIS A 255 -14.00 5.97 2.63
N SER A 256 -13.18 5.18 1.94
CA SER A 256 -13.36 3.73 1.81
C SER A 256 -12.00 3.02 1.81
N TYR A 257 -11.94 1.82 2.38
CA TYR A 257 -10.75 0.97 2.33
C TYR A 257 -10.93 -0.22 1.38
N TYR A 258 -11.88 -0.14 0.45
CA TYR A 258 -12.24 -1.23 -0.46
C TYR A 258 -11.97 -0.86 -1.91
N CYS A 259 -11.53 -1.86 -2.69
CA CYS A 259 -11.33 -1.73 -4.13
C CYS A 259 -12.64 -1.31 -4.83
N PRO A 260 -12.63 -0.24 -5.65
CA PRO A 260 -13.80 0.18 -6.42
C PRO A 260 -14.38 -0.91 -7.34
N ALA A 261 -13.52 -1.80 -7.85
CA ALA A 261 -13.91 -2.82 -8.82
C ALA A 261 -14.41 -4.11 -8.15
N CYS A 262 -13.63 -4.71 -7.25
CA CYS A 262 -13.95 -6.02 -6.66
C CYS A 262 -14.37 -5.99 -5.19
N ARG A 263 -14.36 -4.82 -4.55
CA ARG A 263 -14.71 -4.63 -3.12
C ARG A 263 -13.84 -5.40 -2.12
N ARG A 264 -12.68 -5.94 -2.54
CA ARG A 264 -11.67 -6.48 -1.61
C ARG A 264 -11.06 -5.34 -0.79
N ARG A 265 -10.80 -5.58 0.51
CA ARG A 265 -10.11 -4.62 1.39
C ARG A 265 -8.70 -4.37 0.85
N LEU A 266 -8.30 -3.10 0.79
CA LEU A 266 -7.00 -2.65 0.33
C LEU A 266 -6.11 -2.33 1.55
N PHE A 267 -4.93 -2.92 1.59
CA PHE A 267 -3.95 -2.74 2.66
C PHE A 267 -2.87 -1.73 2.24
N MET A 268 -3.28 -0.49 1.97
CA MET A 268 -2.38 0.55 1.46
C MET A 268 -2.63 1.90 2.12
N SER A 269 -1.59 2.73 2.21
CA SER A 269 -1.70 4.07 2.80
C SER A 269 -2.57 4.98 1.93
N PRO A 270 -3.57 5.69 2.50
CA PRO A 270 -4.40 6.64 1.76
C PRO A 270 -3.62 7.75 1.04
N LEU A 271 -2.41 8.09 1.48
CA LEU A 271 -1.60 9.15 0.85
C LEU A 271 -1.03 8.74 -0.51
N LEU A 272 -0.91 7.44 -0.78
CA LEU A 272 -0.37 6.90 -2.03
C LEU A 272 0.93 7.61 -2.47
N HIS A 273 1.89 7.78 -1.56
CA HIS A 273 3.19 8.37 -1.92
C HIS A 273 3.88 7.55 -3.00
N ARG A 274 4.47 8.21 -4.00
CA ARG A 274 5.14 7.54 -5.14
C ARG A 274 6.24 6.56 -4.71
N ASN A 275 6.93 6.86 -3.62
CA ASN A 275 8.02 6.01 -3.11
C ASN A 275 7.50 4.74 -2.42
N ALA A 276 6.35 4.84 -1.74
CA ALA A 276 5.74 3.71 -1.03
C ALA A 276 4.89 2.85 -1.97
N CYS A 277 4.15 3.49 -2.88
CA CYS A 277 3.31 2.83 -3.87
C CYS A 277 3.66 3.33 -5.27
N PRO A 278 4.76 2.86 -5.88
CA PRO A 278 5.15 3.26 -7.24
C PRO A 278 4.09 2.88 -8.29
N SER A 279 4.14 3.55 -9.43
CA SER A 279 3.24 3.28 -10.55
C SER A 279 3.56 1.92 -11.19
N ASN A 280 2.56 1.29 -11.79
CA ASN A 280 2.76 0.13 -12.64
C ASN A 280 3.57 0.57 -13.88
N THR A 281 4.83 0.15 -13.92
CA THR A 281 5.80 0.61 -14.93
C THR A 281 5.42 0.14 -16.33
N ILE A 282 4.86 -1.06 -16.47
CA ILE A 282 4.48 -1.61 -17.77
C ILE A 282 3.24 -0.90 -18.33
N ILE A 283 2.18 -0.74 -17.53
CA ILE A 283 0.97 -0.02 -17.97
C ILE A 283 1.30 1.43 -18.28
N LEU A 284 2.13 2.10 -17.46
CA LEU A 284 2.58 3.46 -17.73
C LEU A 284 3.27 3.55 -19.10
N ASN A 285 4.24 2.68 -19.37
CA ASN A 285 4.97 2.68 -20.64
C ASN A 285 4.05 2.35 -21.83
N ILE A 286 3.08 1.44 -21.68
CA ILE A 286 2.07 1.16 -22.71
C ILE A 286 1.26 2.42 -22.99
N THR A 287 0.75 3.09 -21.96
CA THR A 287 -0.04 4.32 -22.14
C THR A 287 0.76 5.46 -22.76
N GLU A 288 2.04 5.59 -22.41
CA GLU A 288 2.94 6.58 -23.00
C GLU A 288 3.18 6.31 -24.49
N ILE A 289 3.40 5.06 -24.88
CA ILE A 289 3.70 4.69 -26.27
C ILE A 289 2.46 4.83 -27.18
N PHE A 290 1.30 4.36 -26.72
CA PHE A 290 0.09 4.30 -27.55
C PHE A 290 -0.83 5.52 -27.41
N TRP A 291 -0.83 6.25 -26.29
CA TRP A 291 -1.76 7.38 -26.04
C TRP A 291 -1.09 8.59 -25.37
N LYS A 292 0.15 8.92 -25.77
CA LYS A 292 0.93 10.03 -25.19
C LYS A 292 0.15 11.35 -25.05
N ASN A 293 -0.56 11.75 -26.10
CA ASN A 293 -1.22 13.05 -26.15
C ASN A 293 -2.39 13.13 -25.17
N GLU A 294 -3.18 12.06 -25.07
CA GLU A 294 -4.26 11.96 -24.08
C GLU A 294 -3.68 11.98 -22.66
N LEU A 295 -2.55 11.31 -22.43
CA LEU A 295 -1.86 11.30 -21.14
C LEU A 295 -1.33 12.70 -20.76
N LEU A 296 -0.71 13.41 -21.71
CA LEU A 296 -0.23 14.79 -21.52
C LEU A 296 -1.39 15.77 -21.29
N HIS A 297 -2.50 15.62 -22.01
CA HIS A 297 -3.70 16.41 -21.77
C HIS A 297 -4.22 16.18 -20.35
N ARG A 298 -4.29 14.91 -19.93
CA ARG A 298 -4.71 14.52 -18.60
C ARG A 298 -3.80 15.08 -17.50
N GLU A 299 -2.49 15.09 -17.72
CA GLU A 299 -1.53 15.72 -16.82
C GLU A 299 -1.80 17.22 -16.64
N ARG A 300 -2.02 17.95 -17.74
CA ARG A 300 -2.33 19.39 -17.69
C ARG A 300 -3.61 19.68 -16.92
N VAL A 301 -4.67 18.90 -17.14
CA VAL A 301 -5.96 19.07 -16.44
C VAL A 301 -5.78 18.85 -14.93
N ILE A 302 -5.10 17.77 -14.53
CA ILE A 302 -4.85 17.45 -13.12
C ILE A 302 -3.97 18.52 -12.45
N ALA A 303 -2.93 19.01 -13.14
CA ALA A 303 -2.08 20.07 -12.64
C ALA A 303 -2.86 21.38 -12.42
N ALA A 304 -3.72 21.75 -13.38
CA ALA A 304 -4.56 22.93 -13.28
C ALA A 304 -5.60 22.83 -12.15
N ASP A 305 -6.21 21.66 -11.95
CA ASP A 305 -7.13 21.43 -10.83
C ASP A 305 -6.39 21.51 -9.48
N ARG A 306 -5.19 20.94 -9.37
CA ARG A 306 -4.36 21.03 -8.15
C ARG A 306 -3.99 22.48 -7.83
N LEU A 307 -3.64 23.29 -8.82
CA LEU A 307 -3.37 24.72 -8.64
C LEU A 307 -4.61 25.46 -8.10
N ARG A 308 -5.80 25.18 -8.65
CA ARG A 308 -7.06 25.76 -8.15
C ARG A 308 -7.41 25.32 -6.72
N GLU A 309 -7.07 24.10 -6.34
CA GLU A 309 -7.24 23.63 -4.95
C GLU A 309 -6.31 24.39 -3.99
N LEU A 310 -5.05 24.63 -4.38
CA LEU A 310 -4.04 25.36 -3.59
C LEU A 310 -4.40 26.83 -3.33
N ASP A 311 -5.16 27.45 -4.23
CA ASP A 311 -5.61 28.85 -4.07
C ASP A 311 -6.78 29.00 -3.06
N ASN A 312 -7.38 27.91 -2.55
CA ASN A 312 -8.54 27.90 -1.64
C ASN A 312 -8.24 27.34 -0.22
N VAL A 313 -6.98 27.26 0.20
CA VAL A 313 -6.51 26.39 1.30
C VAL A 313 -6.38 27.10 2.65
N GLU A 314 -7.48 27.59 3.22
CA GLU A 314 -7.47 27.89 4.64
C GLU A 314 -8.60 27.11 5.32
N LEU A 315 -8.22 26.00 5.98
CA LEU A 315 -9.15 25.16 6.71
C LEU A 315 -9.68 25.96 7.91
N PRO A 316 -11.00 26.13 8.08
CA PRO A 316 -11.55 26.75 9.28
C PRO A 316 -11.26 25.89 10.51
N LEU A 317 -10.71 26.51 11.56
CA LEU A 317 -10.31 25.85 12.81
C LEU A 317 -11.23 26.27 13.97
N PHE A 318 -11.83 25.27 14.60
CA PHE A 318 -12.58 25.39 15.85
C PHE A 318 -11.66 25.03 17.02
N VAL A 319 -11.29 26.04 17.81
CA VAL A 319 -10.37 25.90 18.94
C VAL A 319 -11.20 25.64 20.20
N CYS A 320 -11.30 24.38 20.65
CA CYS A 320 -12.17 24.05 21.77
C CYS A 320 -11.73 22.82 22.56
N THR A 321 -11.68 21.65 21.92
CA THR A 321 -11.48 20.37 22.62
C THR A 321 -10.73 19.38 21.74
N LEU A 322 -10.39 18.22 22.30
CA LEU A 322 -9.89 17.08 21.53
C LEU A 322 -11.06 16.36 20.84
N ALA A 323 -10.81 15.93 19.62
CA ALA A 323 -11.66 15.00 18.90
C ALA A 323 -10.76 13.96 18.21
N PHE A 324 -11.30 12.77 17.98
CA PHE A 324 -10.55 11.65 17.43
C PHE A 324 -11.17 11.12 16.13
N PRO A 325 -10.38 10.53 15.23
CA PRO A 325 -10.90 9.87 14.04
C PRO A 325 -11.96 8.82 14.36
N ASP A 326 -12.95 8.68 13.47
CA ASP A 326 -14.13 7.81 13.60
C ASP A 326 -15.06 8.13 14.79
N MET A 327 -14.67 9.01 15.71
CA MET A 327 -15.44 9.27 16.93
C MET A 327 -16.43 10.42 16.75
N PRO A 328 -17.68 10.27 17.24
CA PRO A 328 -18.65 11.35 17.23
C PRO A 328 -18.26 12.45 18.22
N THR A 329 -18.55 13.71 17.85
CA THR A 329 -18.36 14.89 18.70
C THR A 329 -19.58 15.81 18.56
N PHE A 330 -20.18 16.17 19.70
CA PHE A 330 -21.39 17.01 19.79
C PHE A 330 -21.00 18.39 20.29
N LEU A 331 -21.37 19.43 19.56
CA LEU A 331 -20.96 20.80 19.87
C LEU A 331 -22.15 21.74 19.89
N HIS A 332 -22.24 22.53 20.95
CA HIS A 332 -23.19 23.63 21.04
C HIS A 332 -22.51 24.92 20.62
N ILE A 333 -22.90 25.45 19.47
CA ILE A 333 -22.31 26.64 18.85
C ILE A 333 -23.15 27.85 19.20
N PHE A 334 -22.61 28.70 20.05
CA PHE A 334 -23.29 29.93 20.49
C PHE A 334 -22.52 31.21 20.20
N GLU A 335 -21.18 31.15 20.11
CA GLU A 335 -20.35 32.32 19.79
C GLU A 335 -20.60 32.83 18.36
N PRO A 336 -20.80 34.15 18.16
CA PRO A 336 -21.10 34.73 16.84
C PRO A 336 -20.12 34.37 15.73
N ARG A 337 -18.80 34.40 16.01
CA ARG A 337 -17.75 34.04 15.06
C ARG A 337 -17.89 32.59 14.55
N TYR A 338 -18.18 31.65 15.44
CA TYR A 338 -18.32 30.25 15.09
C TYR A 338 -19.68 29.95 14.45
N ARG A 339 -20.73 30.71 14.76
CA ARG A 339 -22.01 30.63 14.04
C ARG A 339 -21.82 30.96 12.55
N LEU A 340 -21.03 32.01 12.25
CA LEU A 340 -20.67 32.36 10.88
C LEU A 340 -19.82 31.27 10.21
N MET A 341 -18.79 30.79 10.92
CA MET A 341 -17.93 29.70 10.45
C MET A 341 -18.75 28.46 10.06
N ILE A 342 -19.64 27.99 10.94
CA ILE A 342 -20.44 26.79 10.70
C ILE A 342 -21.42 26.97 9.55
N ARG A 343 -21.99 28.16 9.36
CA ARG A 343 -22.81 28.45 8.17
C ARG A 343 -22.01 28.29 6.89
N ARG A 344 -20.80 28.86 6.81
CA ARG A 344 -19.91 28.70 5.64
C ARG A 344 -19.50 27.25 5.41
N VAL A 345 -19.20 26.53 6.48
CA VAL A 345 -18.85 25.10 6.41
C VAL A 345 -20.03 24.28 5.85
N LEU A 346 -21.26 24.55 6.28
CA LEU A 346 -22.46 23.88 5.80
C LEU A 346 -22.79 24.18 4.33
N ASP A 347 -22.51 25.41 3.87
CA ASP A 347 -22.65 25.82 2.47
C ASP A 347 -21.55 25.18 1.58
N GLY A 348 -20.44 24.76 2.18
CA GLY A 348 -19.31 24.09 1.52
C GLY A 348 -19.31 22.56 1.68
N ASN A 349 -18.13 21.99 1.99
CA ASN A 349 -17.92 20.54 2.09
C ASN A 349 -18.30 19.93 3.45
N LYS A 350 -18.91 20.72 4.35
CA LYS A 350 -19.32 20.32 5.70
C LYS A 350 -18.17 19.86 6.60
N THR A 351 -16.94 20.29 6.35
CA THR A 351 -15.77 19.94 7.17
C THR A 351 -15.07 21.16 7.77
N PHE A 352 -14.50 20.97 8.96
CA PHE A 352 -13.67 21.96 9.65
C PHE A 352 -12.66 21.25 10.56
N GLY A 353 -11.58 21.92 10.95
CA GLY A 353 -10.58 21.36 11.85
C GLY A 353 -10.93 21.62 13.32
N MET A 354 -10.78 20.61 14.19
CA MET A 354 -10.86 20.77 15.64
C MET A 354 -9.46 20.72 16.24
N VAL A 355 -9.10 21.73 17.04
CA VAL A 355 -7.79 21.84 17.71
C VAL A 355 -7.96 22.19 19.19
N LEU A 356 -7.02 21.71 20.02
CA LEU A 356 -7.02 21.95 21.46
C LEU A 356 -6.44 23.35 21.78
N PRO A 357 -7.09 24.19 22.61
CA PRO A 357 -6.53 25.46 23.05
C PRO A 357 -5.29 25.28 23.90
N LYS A 358 -4.39 26.27 23.87
CA LYS A 358 -3.31 26.40 24.86
C LYS A 358 -3.74 27.35 25.97
N GLU A 359 -3.43 27.01 27.21
CA GLU A 359 -3.79 27.85 28.36
C GLU A 359 -3.02 29.19 28.37
N HIS A 360 -1.75 29.20 27.94
CA HIS A 360 -0.87 30.36 28.00
C HIS A 360 -0.14 30.52 26.66
N THR A 361 -0.26 31.70 26.05
CA THR A 361 0.22 31.95 24.67
C THR A 361 0.91 33.30 24.59
N ARG A 362 2.10 33.36 23.98
CA ARG A 362 2.78 34.62 23.74
C ARG A 362 2.21 35.33 22.51
N PRO A 363 2.29 36.67 22.41
CA PRO A 363 1.91 37.38 21.19
C PRO A 363 2.66 36.85 19.97
N GLY A 364 1.93 36.46 18.92
CA GLY A 364 2.48 35.89 17.69
C GLY A 364 2.64 34.36 17.68
N GLU A 365 2.38 33.66 18.79
CA GLU A 365 2.35 32.20 18.81
C GLU A 365 0.93 31.65 18.53
N MET A 366 0.88 30.40 18.03
CA MET A 366 -0.38 29.68 17.89
C MET A 366 -1.05 29.52 19.26
N HIS A 367 -2.28 30.02 19.38
CA HIS A 367 -3.03 29.94 20.62
C HIS A 367 -3.70 28.57 20.88
N PHE A 368 -3.33 27.60 20.06
CA PHE A 368 -3.77 26.22 20.09
C PHE A 368 -2.60 25.29 19.79
N PHE A 369 -2.78 24.02 20.10
CA PHE A 369 -1.85 22.96 19.75
C PHE A 369 -1.94 22.63 18.26
N GLU A 370 -0.81 22.33 17.63
CA GLU A 370 -0.70 22.15 16.18
C GLU A 370 -1.40 20.90 15.64
N LEU A 371 -1.66 19.91 16.49
CA LEU A 371 -2.33 18.67 16.08
C LEU A 371 -3.83 18.80 16.28
N GLY A 372 -4.59 18.39 15.27
CA GLY A 372 -6.04 18.40 15.30
C GLY A 372 -6.65 17.23 14.54
N THR A 373 -7.98 17.20 14.54
CA THR A 373 -8.77 16.22 13.80
C THR A 373 -9.76 16.95 12.91
N LEU A 374 -9.79 16.61 11.62
CA LEU A 374 -10.80 17.11 10.70
C LEU A 374 -12.15 16.49 11.09
N LEU A 375 -13.14 17.32 11.33
CA LEU A 375 -14.50 16.90 11.63
C LEU A 375 -15.41 17.12 10.43
N ARG A 376 -16.36 16.20 10.22
CA ARG A 376 -17.45 16.37 9.27
C ARG A 376 -18.77 16.51 10.01
N ILE A 377 -19.56 17.54 9.66
CA ILE A 377 -20.90 17.74 10.19
C ILE A 377 -21.84 16.70 9.57
N VAL A 378 -22.42 15.86 10.42
CA VAL A 378 -23.42 14.85 10.04
C VAL A 378 -24.83 15.40 10.21
N ASN A 379 -25.05 16.18 11.28
CA ASN A 379 -26.34 16.77 11.61
C ASN A 379 -26.16 18.17 12.21
N ALA A 380 -27.11 19.07 11.96
CA ALA A 380 -27.12 20.42 12.51
C ALA A 380 -28.55 20.84 12.84
N GLN A 381 -28.79 21.19 14.10
CA GLN A 381 -30.07 21.66 14.61
C GLN A 381 -29.94 23.13 15.00
N PHE A 382 -30.71 24.00 14.35
CA PHE A 382 -30.68 25.44 14.59
C PHE A 382 -31.79 25.89 15.54
N TYR A 383 -31.45 26.81 16.43
CA TYR A 383 -32.39 27.47 17.32
C TYR A 383 -32.82 28.85 16.75
N PRO A 384 -33.98 29.40 17.15
CA PRO A 384 -34.46 30.70 16.66
C PRO A 384 -33.54 31.89 16.92
N ASP A 385 -32.69 31.82 17.94
CA ASP A 385 -31.66 32.84 18.25
C ASP A 385 -30.38 32.69 17.40
N GLY A 386 -30.36 31.68 16.53
CA GLY A 386 -29.30 31.30 15.61
C GLY A 386 -28.11 30.59 16.27
N ARG A 387 -28.24 30.13 17.52
CA ARG A 387 -27.37 29.07 18.06
C ARG A 387 -27.64 27.76 17.31
N CYS A 388 -26.70 26.83 17.32
CA CYS A 388 -26.95 25.49 16.81
C CYS A 388 -26.29 24.39 17.64
N LEU A 389 -26.92 23.23 17.65
CA LEU A 389 -26.30 21.98 18.09
C LEU A 389 -25.86 21.22 16.84
N ILE A 390 -24.58 20.90 16.74
CA ILE A 390 -24.04 20.11 15.63
C ILE A 390 -23.52 18.76 16.11
N GLU A 391 -23.79 17.74 15.32
CA GLU A 391 -23.24 16.40 15.49
C GLU A 391 -22.21 16.19 14.39
N THR A 392 -21.01 15.80 14.79
CA THR A 392 -19.87 15.64 13.89
C THR A 392 -19.24 14.28 14.08
N VAL A 393 -18.50 13.82 13.07
CA VAL A 393 -17.65 12.63 13.15
C VAL A 393 -16.23 12.99 12.75
N GLY A 394 -15.24 12.51 13.51
CA GLY A 394 -13.83 12.66 13.16
C GLY A 394 -13.46 11.90 11.90
N VAL A 395 -12.74 12.55 10.99
CA VAL A 395 -12.38 12.01 9.67
C VAL A 395 -10.91 11.57 9.67
N TYR A 396 -9.98 12.52 9.83
CA TYR A 396 -8.54 12.23 9.86
C TYR A 396 -7.79 13.23 10.73
N ARG A 397 -6.55 12.89 11.08
CA ARG A 397 -5.64 13.72 11.87
C ARG A 397 -4.86 14.67 10.97
N PHE A 398 -4.55 15.86 11.45
CA PHE A 398 -3.73 16.82 10.74
C PHE A 398 -2.79 17.58 11.68
N ARG A 399 -1.76 18.18 11.08
CA ARG A 399 -0.88 19.18 11.69
C ARG A 399 -1.09 20.52 11.01
N VAL A 400 -1.31 21.57 11.78
CA VAL A 400 -1.35 22.95 11.25
C VAL A 400 0.07 23.42 11.00
N THR A 401 0.37 23.81 9.75
CA THR A 401 1.70 24.28 9.32
C THR A 401 1.78 25.79 9.27
N ARG A 402 0.68 26.44 8.88
CA ARG A 402 0.49 27.90 8.91
C ARG A 402 -0.89 28.21 9.44
N PHE A 403 -1.04 29.32 10.16
CA PHE A 403 -2.33 29.78 10.65
C PHE A 403 -2.54 31.27 10.40
N GLY A 404 -3.81 31.66 10.37
CA GLY A 404 -4.28 33.03 10.25
C GLY A 404 -5.60 33.20 10.99
N GLU A 405 -6.22 34.36 10.80
CA GLU A 405 -7.53 34.67 11.36
C GLU A 405 -8.43 35.22 10.24
N LEU A 406 -9.66 34.70 10.18
CA LEU A 406 -10.68 35.13 9.24
C LEU A 406 -11.96 35.40 10.03
N ASP A 407 -12.45 36.65 10.00
CA ASP A 407 -13.69 37.07 10.66
C ASP A 407 -13.81 36.63 12.14
N GLY A 408 -12.69 36.66 12.88
CA GLY A 408 -12.62 36.37 14.31
C GLY A 408 -12.40 34.91 14.70
N TYR A 409 -12.34 33.97 13.73
CA TYR A 409 -11.98 32.57 13.98
C TYR A 409 -10.68 32.19 13.30
N ALA A 410 -9.99 31.18 13.85
CA ALA A 410 -8.73 30.71 13.33
C ALA A 410 -8.93 29.94 12.03
N VAL A 411 -7.99 30.09 11.10
CA VAL A 411 -7.91 29.33 9.86
C VAL A 411 -6.47 28.87 9.66
N GLY A 412 -6.23 27.81 8.88
CA GLY A 412 -4.86 27.38 8.65
C GLY A 412 -4.63 26.45 7.48
N GLU A 413 -3.38 26.45 7.02
CA GLU A 413 -2.85 25.42 6.15
C GLU A 413 -2.53 24.18 7.00
N THR A 414 -2.92 23.01 6.50
CA THR A 414 -2.80 21.77 7.26
C THR A 414 -2.17 20.66 6.44
N GLU A 415 -1.33 19.87 7.08
CA GLU A 415 -0.79 18.63 6.56
C GLU A 415 -1.51 17.45 7.20
N ARG A 416 -2.01 16.50 6.38
CA ARG A 416 -2.67 15.30 6.88
C ARG A 416 -1.65 14.35 7.50
N ILE A 417 -1.94 13.86 8.71
CA ILE A 417 -1.16 12.81 9.37
C ILE A 417 -1.82 11.47 9.05
N VAL A 418 -1.04 10.55 8.51
CA VAL A 418 -1.49 9.21 8.13
C VAL A 418 -0.65 8.17 8.82
N ASP A 419 -1.26 7.02 9.08
CA ASP A 419 -0.56 5.90 9.66
C ASP A 419 0.54 5.40 8.72
N VAL A 420 1.61 4.83 9.30
CA VAL A 420 2.70 4.24 8.49
C VAL A 420 2.14 3.14 7.58
N PRO A 421 2.72 2.94 6.38
CA PRO A 421 2.33 1.84 5.52
C PRO A 421 2.39 0.51 6.26
N LEU A 422 1.50 -0.41 5.88
CA LEU A 422 1.40 -1.70 6.58
C LEU A 422 2.70 -2.49 6.54
N GLU A 423 3.43 -2.44 5.43
CA GLU A 423 4.76 -3.08 5.31
C GLU A 423 5.74 -2.56 6.38
N GLU A 424 5.68 -1.27 6.70
CA GLU A 424 6.53 -0.65 7.73
C GLU A 424 6.05 -1.01 9.14
N GLU A 425 4.73 -1.03 9.39
CA GLU A 425 4.15 -1.48 10.66
C GLU A 425 4.57 -2.92 10.99
N GLU A 426 4.56 -3.80 9.99
CA GLU A 426 5.00 -5.19 10.13
C GLU A 426 6.50 -5.29 10.41
N ALA A 427 7.32 -4.48 9.74
CA ALA A 427 8.77 -4.44 9.98
C ALA A 427 9.09 -3.94 11.40
N LEU A 428 8.36 -2.93 11.88
CA LEU A 428 8.49 -2.41 13.24
C LEU A 428 8.15 -3.50 14.27
N GLU A 429 7.01 -4.19 14.12
CA GLU A 429 6.63 -5.28 15.03
C GLU A 429 7.68 -6.40 15.04
N ALA A 430 8.11 -6.86 13.86
CA ALA A 430 9.12 -7.91 13.74
C ALA A 430 10.45 -7.52 14.41
N SER A 431 10.88 -6.26 14.27
CA SER A 431 12.13 -5.78 14.86
C SER A 431 12.08 -5.69 16.39
N GLU A 432 10.91 -5.39 16.97
CA GLU A 432 10.75 -5.22 18.42
C GLU A 432 10.50 -6.55 19.13
N VAL A 433 9.75 -7.47 18.50
CA VAL A 433 9.36 -8.76 19.10
C VAL A 433 10.34 -9.89 18.73
N GLY A 434 10.93 -9.85 17.54
CA GLY A 434 11.74 -10.94 16.97
C GLY A 434 13.16 -11.10 17.53
N SER A 435 13.53 -10.40 18.60
CA SER A 435 14.90 -10.45 19.16
C SER A 435 15.18 -11.64 20.10
N ASP A 436 14.23 -12.57 20.28
CA ASP A 436 14.30 -13.63 21.32
C ASP A 436 14.60 -15.06 20.82
N GLU A 437 14.90 -15.30 19.53
CA GLU A 437 15.25 -16.67 19.09
C GLU A 437 16.67 -17.14 19.51
N GLU A 438 17.56 -16.24 19.97
CA GLU A 438 18.89 -16.63 20.47
C GLU A 438 19.05 -16.65 22.00
N ASP A 439 18.14 -16.07 22.81
CA ASP A 439 18.33 -15.93 24.27
C ASP A 439 17.37 -16.78 25.15
N SER A 440 16.67 -17.74 24.55
CA SER A 440 15.72 -18.63 25.24
C SER A 440 16.36 -19.78 26.06
N ARG A 441 17.53 -19.53 26.68
CA ARG A 441 18.10 -20.38 27.76
C ARG A 441 18.31 -19.66 29.08
N GLY A 442 17.64 -18.52 29.30
CA GLY A 442 17.91 -17.67 30.47
C GLY A 442 16.72 -17.18 31.29
N ARG A 443 15.51 -17.78 31.23
CA ARG A 443 14.41 -17.38 32.14
C ARG A 443 14.34 -18.27 33.38
N SER A 444 15.05 -17.85 34.43
CA SER A 444 14.64 -18.07 35.81
C SER A 444 14.95 -16.80 36.62
N PRO A 445 14.00 -16.22 37.35
CA PRO A 445 14.25 -15.02 38.14
C PRO A 445 15.16 -15.33 39.33
N PRO A 446 16.01 -14.39 39.78
CA PRO A 446 16.81 -14.58 40.99
C PRO A 446 15.87 -14.60 42.20
N MET A 447 15.87 -15.72 42.93
CA MET A 447 15.33 -15.81 44.27
C MET A 447 16.14 -14.90 45.20
N GLU A 448 15.52 -13.84 45.73
CA GLU A 448 16.06 -13.10 46.88
C GLU A 448 15.98 -14.00 48.12
N GLY A 449 17.14 -14.42 48.61
CA GLY A 449 17.30 -15.16 49.85
C GLY A 449 18.38 -14.54 50.73
N GLY A 450 17.93 -13.90 51.81
CA GLY A 450 18.49 -14.03 53.17
C GLY A 450 20.00 -13.81 53.39
N THR A 451 20.30 -12.73 54.09
CA THR A 451 21.60 -12.40 54.68
C THR A 451 22.12 -13.46 55.67
N ARG A 452 23.34 -13.95 55.38
CA ARG A 452 24.46 -14.41 56.23
C ARG A 452 24.19 -14.95 57.65
N GLY A 453 24.61 -16.20 57.85
CA GLY A 453 25.05 -16.79 59.12
C GLY A 453 26.21 -17.77 58.85
N GLU A 454 27.22 -17.74 59.71
CA GLU A 454 28.59 -18.24 59.52
C GLU A 454 28.81 -19.76 59.71
N THR A 455 29.94 -20.22 59.17
CA THR A 455 30.91 -21.21 59.71
C THR A 455 30.87 -22.73 59.41
N TYR A 456 32.10 -23.23 59.12
CA TYR A 456 32.72 -24.56 59.23
C TYR A 456 32.34 -25.73 58.28
N GLY A 457 33.36 -26.19 57.52
CA GLY A 457 33.87 -27.58 57.65
C GLY A 457 33.58 -28.64 56.57
N THR A 458 34.59 -28.92 55.74
CA THR A 458 35.20 -30.27 55.48
C THR A 458 34.50 -31.35 54.61
N THR A 459 35.20 -31.73 53.53
CA THR A 459 35.43 -33.08 52.91
C THR A 459 34.44 -33.84 52.00
N ASN A 460 35.00 -34.20 50.82
CA ASN A 460 35.07 -35.50 50.10
C ASN A 460 33.87 -36.19 49.42
N GLY A 461 34.14 -36.66 48.18
CA GLY A 461 33.77 -37.98 47.66
C GLY A 461 32.77 -38.00 46.48
N THR A 462 33.21 -38.01 45.22
CA THR A 462 33.45 -39.19 44.32
C THR A 462 32.23 -39.90 43.72
N ASN A 463 32.25 -39.93 42.37
CA ASN A 463 31.95 -41.03 41.44
C ASN A 463 30.50 -41.55 41.24
N GLY A 464 30.17 -41.76 39.95
CA GLY A 464 29.27 -42.84 39.55
C GLY A 464 28.50 -42.66 38.24
N SER A 465 29.14 -42.92 37.10
CA SER A 465 28.45 -43.31 35.85
C SER A 465 27.63 -44.58 36.04
N SER A 466 26.56 -44.78 35.25
CA SER A 466 26.44 -45.88 34.27
C SER A 466 25.01 -46.08 33.71
N ASN A 467 24.94 -45.99 32.38
CA ASN A 467 24.12 -46.69 31.37
C ASN A 467 23.14 -47.83 31.76
N ALA A 468 22.01 -47.88 31.04
CA ALA A 468 21.49 -49.03 30.25
C ALA A 468 20.07 -48.66 29.73
N THR A 469 19.80 -48.44 28.43
CA THR A 469 19.61 -49.39 27.31
C THR A 469 18.62 -50.52 27.57
N THR A 470 17.45 -50.50 26.91
CA THR A 470 16.85 -51.68 26.26
C THR A 470 15.79 -51.31 25.22
N HIS A 471 16.01 -51.81 24.01
CA HIS A 471 15.10 -51.95 22.86
C HIS A 471 13.87 -52.81 23.17
N ASN A 472 12.73 -52.56 22.50
CA ASN A 472 12.16 -53.60 21.62
C ASN A 472 11.20 -53.06 20.54
N GLN A 473 11.30 -53.66 19.35
CA GLN A 473 10.56 -53.39 18.12
C GLN A 473 9.27 -54.24 18.03
N ARG A 474 8.22 -53.73 17.36
CA ARG A 474 7.48 -54.43 16.27
C ARG A 474 6.30 -53.60 15.72
N GLN A 475 6.31 -53.40 14.40
CA GLN A 475 5.22 -52.96 13.50
C GLN A 475 4.41 -54.19 12.97
N PRO A 476 3.46 -54.08 12.02
CA PRO A 476 2.33 -53.13 11.84
C PRO A 476 1.01 -53.88 11.50
N SER A 477 -0.17 -53.23 11.60
CA SER A 477 -1.27 -53.47 10.65
C SER A 477 -2.37 -52.42 10.75
N SER A 478 -2.93 -52.16 9.58
CA SER A 478 -3.83 -51.14 9.08
C SER A 478 -5.25 -51.02 9.68
N THR A 479 -5.77 -49.80 9.42
CA THR A 479 -7.16 -49.41 9.07
C THR A 479 -8.22 -49.21 10.16
N GLU A 480 -8.53 -47.92 10.31
CA GLU A 480 -9.87 -47.30 10.30
C GLU A 480 -10.45 -46.72 11.60
N ALA A 481 -10.96 -45.48 11.41
CA ALA A 481 -11.97 -44.74 12.15
C ALA A 481 -11.59 -44.02 13.46
N LEU A 482 -11.33 -42.71 13.28
CA LEU A 482 -11.97 -41.59 14.00
C LEU A 482 -12.53 -41.88 15.41
N SER A 483 -11.81 -41.47 16.44
CA SER A 483 -12.36 -40.76 17.61
C SER A 483 -11.24 -40.41 18.62
N ASP A 484 -11.38 -39.22 19.20
CA ASP A 484 -10.76 -38.76 20.44
C ASP A 484 -9.25 -38.91 20.63
N THR A 485 -8.53 -37.84 20.37
CA THR A 485 -7.29 -37.52 21.08
C THR A 485 -7.42 -36.17 21.74
N SER A 486 -7.81 -36.23 23.02
CA SER A 486 -7.33 -35.41 24.13
C SER A 486 -6.29 -34.35 23.74
N HIS A 487 -6.72 -33.09 23.78
CA HIS A 487 -5.84 -31.94 23.97
C HIS A 487 -4.85 -32.23 25.11
N PRO A 488 -3.53 -32.08 24.90
CA PRO A 488 -2.67 -31.82 26.04
C PRO A 488 -3.04 -30.43 26.53
N SER A 489 -3.66 -30.38 27.70
CA SER A 489 -3.88 -29.15 28.47
C SER A 489 -2.52 -28.54 28.79
N GLN A 490 -2.01 -27.72 27.87
CA GLN A 490 -1.06 -26.68 28.20
C GLN A 490 -1.85 -25.63 28.97
N GLU A 491 -1.78 -25.71 30.30
CA GLU A 491 -2.05 -24.56 31.16
C GLU A 491 -1.00 -23.50 30.84
N SER A 492 -1.24 -22.68 29.82
CA SER A 492 -0.55 -21.41 29.67
C SER A 492 -1.03 -20.53 30.81
N THR A 493 -0.20 -20.33 31.82
CA THR A 493 -0.39 -19.19 32.73
C THR A 493 -0.35 -17.93 31.87
N ASP A 494 -1.51 -17.35 31.58
CA ASP A 494 -1.63 -16.09 30.83
C ASP A 494 -0.81 -15.03 31.56
N TRP A 495 0.40 -14.79 31.06
CA TRP A 495 1.28 -13.77 31.60
C TRP A 495 0.66 -12.40 31.32
N VAL A 496 0.47 -11.59 32.37
CA VAL A 496 -0.12 -10.24 32.28
C VAL A 496 0.99 -9.21 32.51
N PRO A 497 1.16 -8.21 31.63
CA PRO A 497 2.16 -7.16 31.84
C PRO A 497 1.85 -6.34 33.10
N LYS A 498 2.90 -5.96 33.84
CA LYS A 498 2.81 -5.15 35.08
C LYS A 498 3.48 -3.78 34.92
N THR A 499 4.39 -3.64 33.95
CA THR A 499 5.18 -2.44 33.69
C THR A 499 5.02 -1.96 32.25
N ALA A 500 5.28 -0.67 32.02
CA ALA A 500 5.25 -0.10 30.67
C ALA A 500 6.33 -0.71 29.76
N THR A 501 7.48 -1.10 30.33
CA THR A 501 8.57 -1.73 29.58
C THR A 501 8.17 -3.10 29.04
N GLU A 502 7.41 -3.87 29.81
CA GLU A 502 6.89 -5.18 29.39
C GLU A 502 5.93 -5.09 28.20
N LEU A 503 5.26 -3.95 28.00
CA LEU A 503 4.40 -3.73 26.83
C LEU A 503 5.19 -3.70 25.51
N ASN A 504 6.47 -3.36 25.54
CA ASN A 504 7.30 -3.28 24.33
C ASN A 504 7.56 -4.67 23.71
N TRP A 505 7.51 -5.73 24.52
CA TRP A 505 7.77 -7.10 24.06
C TRP A 505 6.51 -7.84 23.62
N MET A 506 5.33 -7.26 23.87
CA MET A 506 4.06 -7.85 23.44
C MET A 506 3.83 -7.55 21.96
N THR A 507 3.39 -8.53 21.18
CA THR A 507 2.90 -8.34 19.81
C THR A 507 1.71 -7.38 19.74
N THR A 508 1.41 -6.84 18.56
CA THR A 508 0.31 -5.89 18.36
C THR A 508 -1.03 -6.54 18.70
N GLN A 509 -1.22 -7.83 18.39
CA GLN A 509 -2.39 -8.59 18.84
C GLN A 509 -2.43 -8.81 20.35
N GLU A 510 -1.31 -9.12 21.00
CA GLU A 510 -1.27 -9.27 22.47
C GLU A 510 -1.60 -7.95 23.17
N LEU A 511 -1.07 -6.81 22.69
CA LEU A 511 -1.41 -5.48 23.20
C LEU A 511 -2.90 -5.19 23.04
N PHE A 512 -3.46 -5.51 21.87
CA PHE A 512 -4.88 -5.33 21.61
C PHE A 512 -5.74 -6.20 22.53
N ARG A 513 -5.42 -7.50 22.67
CA ARG A 513 -6.12 -8.43 23.57
C ARG A 513 -6.06 -7.96 25.02
N PHE A 514 -4.88 -7.58 25.50
CA PHE A 514 -4.71 -7.03 26.85
C PHE A 514 -5.64 -5.84 27.11
N ALA A 515 -5.75 -4.94 26.13
CA ALA A 515 -6.61 -3.77 26.24
C ALA A 515 -8.11 -4.12 26.15
N THR A 516 -8.52 -5.02 25.25
CA THR A 516 -9.92 -5.45 25.13
C THR A 516 -10.38 -6.24 26.35
N ASP A 517 -9.54 -7.10 26.91
CA ASP A 517 -9.85 -7.87 28.12
C ASP A 517 -10.04 -6.96 29.33
N PHE A 518 -9.27 -5.88 29.42
CA PHE A 518 -9.49 -4.85 30.45
C PHE A 518 -10.87 -4.20 30.32
N VAL A 519 -11.30 -3.85 29.11
CA VAL A 519 -12.62 -3.28 28.86
C VAL A 519 -13.71 -4.28 29.23
N GLN A 520 -13.59 -5.54 28.82
CA GLN A 520 -14.57 -6.59 29.15
C GLN A 520 -14.71 -6.76 30.67
N ARG A 521 -13.59 -6.94 31.39
CA ARG A 521 -13.60 -7.06 32.87
C ARG A 521 -14.19 -5.82 33.56
N THR A 522 -14.08 -4.65 32.93
CA THR A 522 -14.61 -3.39 33.46
C THR A 522 -16.12 -3.28 33.22
N GLN A 523 -16.61 -3.73 32.06
CA GLN A 523 -18.05 -3.78 31.76
C GLN A 523 -18.79 -4.71 32.72
N GLU A 524 -18.23 -5.88 33.02
CA GLU A 524 -18.80 -6.84 33.98
C GLU A 524 -18.93 -6.26 35.40
N LYS A 525 -18.12 -5.25 35.74
CA LYS A 525 -18.12 -4.58 37.05
C LYS A 525 -19.00 -3.33 37.13
N ASN A 526 -19.74 -2.97 36.06
CA ASN A 526 -20.62 -1.79 35.99
C ASN A 526 -19.94 -0.47 36.44
N ILE A 527 -18.72 -0.20 35.96
CA ILE A 527 -17.96 0.98 36.39
C ILE A 527 -18.57 2.28 35.81
N PRO A 528 -18.65 3.40 36.59
CA PRO A 528 -19.39 4.61 36.22
C PRO A 528 -18.98 5.33 34.92
N TRP A 529 -17.77 5.12 34.39
CA TRP A 529 -17.33 5.72 33.13
C TRP A 529 -17.63 4.86 31.89
N LEU A 530 -18.19 3.67 32.05
CA LEU A 530 -18.59 2.80 30.94
C LEU A 530 -20.07 2.45 31.04
N THR A 531 -20.89 3.50 31.15
CA THR A 531 -22.35 3.37 31.25
C THR A 531 -22.99 3.08 29.90
N GLU A 532 -24.21 2.54 29.91
CA GLU A 532 -25.06 2.39 28.72
C GLU A 532 -25.19 3.71 27.92
N ARG A 533 -25.17 4.85 28.61
CA ARG A 533 -25.18 6.18 27.98
C ARG A 533 -23.94 6.46 27.13
N MET A 534 -22.76 6.01 27.55
CA MET A 534 -21.52 6.20 26.77
C MET A 534 -21.45 5.24 25.59
N LEU A 535 -21.94 4.01 25.76
CA LEU A 535 -22.11 3.05 24.66
C LEU A 535 -23.15 3.52 23.64
N ASN A 536 -24.20 4.23 24.06
CA ASN A 536 -25.16 4.85 23.15
C ASN A 536 -24.57 5.99 22.32
N ILE A 537 -23.52 6.66 22.83
CA ILE A 537 -22.85 7.76 22.12
C ILE A 537 -21.78 7.22 21.18
N TYR A 538 -20.87 6.39 21.67
CA TYR A 538 -19.67 5.95 20.94
C TYR A 538 -19.80 4.59 20.28
N GLY A 539 -20.87 3.84 20.58
CA GLY A 539 -21.03 2.45 20.15
C GLY A 539 -20.19 1.46 20.96
N PRO A 540 -20.29 0.15 20.62
CA PRO A 540 -19.48 -0.89 21.25
C PRO A 540 -17.99 -0.75 20.91
N PRO A 541 -17.08 -1.36 21.71
CA PRO A 541 -15.65 -1.33 21.44
C PRO A 541 -15.33 -1.88 20.04
N PRO A 542 -14.59 -1.12 19.20
CA PRO A 542 -14.18 -1.57 17.88
C PRO A 542 -13.31 -2.83 17.94
N GLN A 543 -13.50 -3.71 16.97
CA GLN A 543 -12.68 -4.92 16.79
C GLN A 543 -11.43 -4.69 15.92
N ASP A 544 -11.29 -3.48 15.37
CA ASP A 544 -10.12 -3.08 14.58
C ASP A 544 -9.07 -2.42 15.51
N PRO A 545 -7.85 -2.98 15.63
CA PRO A 545 -6.79 -2.42 16.47
C PRO A 545 -6.40 -0.98 16.12
N ALA A 546 -6.59 -0.55 14.87
CA ALA A 546 -6.31 0.83 14.46
C ALA A 546 -7.37 1.83 14.93
N LYS A 547 -8.61 1.37 15.19
CA LYS A 547 -9.73 2.22 15.62
C LYS A 547 -9.94 2.20 17.12
N PHE A 548 -9.67 1.07 17.76
CA PHE A 548 -9.91 0.86 19.18
C PHE A 548 -9.25 1.92 20.09
N PRO A 549 -7.98 2.34 19.87
CA PRO A 549 -7.35 3.39 20.70
C PRO A 549 -8.13 4.71 20.74
N TRP A 550 -8.74 5.10 19.62
CA TRP A 550 -9.56 6.33 19.55
C TRP A 550 -10.83 6.22 20.39
N TRP A 551 -11.48 5.07 20.31
CA TRP A 551 -12.65 4.75 21.13
C TRP A 551 -12.29 4.69 22.61
N LEU A 552 -11.17 4.04 22.95
CA LEU A 552 -10.71 3.93 24.33
C LEU A 552 -10.36 5.30 24.92
N ALA A 553 -9.65 6.15 24.17
CA ALA A 553 -9.36 7.52 24.60
C ALA A 553 -10.62 8.39 24.78
N SER A 554 -11.68 8.12 24.01
CA SER A 554 -12.96 8.83 24.13
C SER A 554 -13.78 8.37 25.34
N THR A 555 -13.60 7.13 25.80
CA THR A 555 -14.35 6.54 26.91
C THR A 555 -13.63 6.64 28.25
N LEU A 556 -12.29 6.59 28.28
CA LEU A 556 -11.52 6.63 29.52
C LEU A 556 -11.40 8.06 30.09
N PRO A 557 -11.45 8.22 31.44
CA PRO A 557 -11.22 9.48 32.14
C PRO A 557 -9.72 9.82 32.25
N VAL A 558 -9.03 9.89 31.11
CA VAL A 558 -7.63 10.31 31.01
C VAL A 558 -7.56 11.82 30.77
N ASN A 559 -6.51 12.50 31.27
CA ASN A 559 -6.35 13.94 31.05
C ASN A 559 -6.09 14.26 29.56
N ASN A 560 -6.39 15.49 29.15
CA ASN A 560 -6.26 15.90 27.74
C ASN A 560 -4.81 15.92 27.25
N ALA A 561 -3.82 16.16 28.11
CA ALA A 561 -2.41 16.16 27.70
C ALA A 561 -1.97 14.77 27.23
N GLU A 562 -2.39 13.70 27.93
CA GLU A 562 -2.09 12.33 27.53
C GLU A 562 -2.87 11.90 26.30
N LYS A 563 -4.15 12.27 26.24
CA LYS A 563 -5.00 12.03 25.06
C LYS A 563 -4.45 12.71 23.81
N TYR A 564 -3.85 13.90 23.94
CA TYR A 564 -3.23 14.64 22.85
C TYR A 564 -2.04 13.90 22.23
N ARG A 565 -1.22 13.20 23.05
CA ARG A 565 -0.09 12.39 22.55
C ARG A 565 -0.54 11.33 21.53
N LEU A 566 -1.74 10.79 21.71
CA LEU A 566 -2.33 9.81 20.80
C LEU A 566 -2.55 10.39 19.38
N LEU A 567 -2.84 11.69 19.24
CA LEU A 567 -2.99 12.30 17.91
C LEU A 567 -1.67 12.36 17.12
N GLY A 568 -0.53 12.26 17.79
CA GLY A 568 0.80 12.35 17.17
C GLY A 568 1.37 11.02 16.66
N THR A 569 0.79 9.88 17.02
CA THR A 569 1.33 8.55 16.68
C THR A 569 1.03 8.16 15.24
N SER A 570 1.97 7.59 14.50
CA SER A 570 1.74 7.04 13.16
C SER A 570 1.59 5.51 13.14
N SER A 571 2.04 4.82 14.20
CA SER A 571 1.90 3.36 14.32
C SER A 571 0.61 2.96 15.06
N VAL A 572 0.02 1.83 14.66
CA VAL A 572 -1.10 1.20 15.39
C VAL A 572 -0.60 0.64 16.71
N ARG A 573 0.54 -0.06 16.67
CA ARG A 573 1.20 -0.65 17.83
C ARG A 573 1.55 0.38 18.89
N ASP A 574 2.13 1.52 18.52
CA ASP A 574 2.46 2.58 19.48
C ASP A 574 1.23 3.17 20.16
N ARG A 575 0.12 3.32 19.42
CA ARG A 575 -1.16 3.73 20.02
C ARG A 575 -1.66 2.74 21.06
N LEU A 576 -1.52 1.44 20.79
CA LEU A 576 -1.90 0.40 21.74
C LEU A 576 -0.97 0.36 22.96
N LYS A 577 0.34 0.61 22.80
CA LYS A 577 1.26 0.77 23.94
C LYS A 577 0.84 1.92 24.85
N ILE A 578 0.48 3.08 24.29
CA ILE A 578 -0.05 4.23 25.07
C ILE A 578 -1.34 3.84 25.82
N CYS A 579 -2.25 3.13 25.14
CA CYS A 579 -3.47 2.62 25.79
C CYS A 579 -3.13 1.65 26.94
N GLY A 580 -2.16 0.76 26.73
CA GLY A 580 -1.67 -0.17 27.73
C GLY A 580 -1.09 0.54 28.96
N THR A 581 -0.33 1.63 28.78
CA THR A 581 0.20 2.40 29.91
C THR A 581 -0.91 3.02 30.75
N TRP A 582 -1.96 3.57 30.11
CA TRP A 582 -3.13 4.08 30.83
C TRP A 582 -3.83 2.98 31.63
N ILE A 583 -3.98 1.79 31.05
CA ILE A 583 -4.59 0.64 31.73
C ILE A 583 -3.78 0.23 32.96
N LEU A 584 -2.45 0.14 32.85
CA LEU A 584 -1.56 -0.19 33.97
C LEU A 584 -1.66 0.85 35.10
N GLU A 585 -1.75 2.14 34.76
CA GLU A 585 -1.93 3.21 35.74
C GLU A 585 -3.29 3.13 36.45
N MET A 586 -4.37 2.92 35.71
CA MET A 586 -5.71 2.75 36.28
C MET A 586 -5.81 1.52 37.18
N GLN A 587 -5.16 0.42 36.79
CA GLN A 587 -5.05 -0.78 37.62
C GLN A 587 -4.25 -0.51 38.89
N LYS A 588 -3.25 0.38 38.92
CA LYS A 588 -2.58 0.74 40.17
C LYS A 588 -3.50 1.52 41.11
N VAL A 589 -4.33 2.42 40.58
CA VAL A 589 -5.21 3.29 41.38
C VAL A 589 -6.42 2.54 41.95
N HIS A 590 -6.98 1.56 41.23
CA HIS A 590 -8.18 0.83 41.66
C HIS A 590 -7.97 -0.20 42.78
N TRP A 591 -6.72 -0.56 43.13
CA TRP A 591 -6.45 -1.41 44.30
C TRP A 591 -6.23 -0.62 45.59
N SER A 592 -6.28 0.72 45.53
CA SER A 592 -6.06 1.60 46.69
C SER A 592 -7.31 2.34 47.19
N LEU A 593 -8.50 2.16 46.61
CA LEU A 593 -9.69 2.92 47.02
C LEU A 593 -10.92 2.04 47.23
N ASN A 594 -10.97 1.40 48.41
CA ASN A 594 -12.21 1.13 49.14
C ASN A 594 -12.82 2.44 49.71
N GLY A 595 -12.85 3.50 48.91
CA GLY A 595 -13.48 4.77 49.28
C GLY A 595 -12.69 5.97 48.79
N CYS A 596 -13.11 6.56 47.67
CA CYS A 596 -13.51 7.97 47.67
C CYS A 596 -14.29 8.32 46.41
N VAL A 597 -15.13 9.34 46.58
CA VAL A 597 -16.27 9.76 45.77
C VAL A 597 -15.85 10.67 44.61
N VAL A 598 -16.66 10.61 43.55
CA VAL A 598 -16.75 11.48 42.38
C VAL A 598 -16.60 12.98 42.73
N LEU A 599 -15.88 13.71 41.88
CA LEU A 599 -16.13 15.15 41.64
C LEU A 599 -16.66 15.34 40.23
#